data_AF-A0A1S2CEU6-F1
#
_entry.id   AF-A0A1S2CEU6-F1
#
_cell.length_a   1.000
_cell.length_b   1.000
_cell.length_c   1.000
_cell.angle_alpha   90.00
_cell.angle_beta   90.00
_cell.angle_gamma   90.00
#
_symmetry.space_group_name_H-M   'P 1'
#
loop_
_entity.id
_entity.type
_entity.pdbx_description
1 polymer ?
#
loop_
_entity_poly.entity_id
_entity_poly.type
_entity_poly.pdbx_seq_one_letter_code
_entity_poly.pdbx_strand_id
1 'polypeptide(L)'
;MNNHSSSDASVSHPANYVVGPYIQPVLLAYLQQGGRLSALADAASVTDLWMINPPKKVIVDEYFRLFLSASDLLQDPLLGIKTGQNAGLENFDVLGQALANIRAKSLTLRHALQQVMALERLVHRLGTSRLESDGGNVRFLWRANFQQHKAARLVCESVLAGIIHLAEQLTGRLIPVMEVCFVHARPADYQAETYQQGFRASAGSANPITAS
;
A
#
# COMPACT_ATOMS: atom_id res chain seq x y z
N MET A 1 1.49 -53.75 16.81
CA MET A 1 2.52 -52.71 17.04
C MET A 1 3.14 -52.35 15.70
N ASN A 2 2.84 -51.16 15.18
CA ASN A 2 3.80 -50.19 14.64
C ASN A 2 3.06 -49.16 13.77
N ASN A 3 2.95 -47.96 14.36
CA ASN A 3 2.31 -46.77 13.83
C ASN A 3 3.04 -46.24 12.58
N HIS A 4 2.25 -45.77 11.63
CA HIS A 4 2.66 -44.87 10.57
C HIS A 4 3.29 -43.60 11.16
N SER A 5 4.52 -43.33 10.75
CA SER A 5 5.15 -42.02 10.91
C SER A 5 4.70 -41.13 9.75
N SER A 6 3.62 -40.37 9.96
CA SER A 6 3.32 -39.23 9.11
C SER A 6 4.17 -38.06 9.57
N SER A 7 5.18 -37.72 8.77
CA SER A 7 5.94 -36.48 8.86
C SER A 7 5.00 -35.31 8.54
N ASP A 8 4.42 -34.71 9.57
CA ASP A 8 3.66 -33.48 9.47
C ASP A 8 4.65 -32.33 9.22
N ALA A 9 4.88 -32.02 7.94
CA ALA A 9 5.65 -30.86 7.54
C ALA A 9 4.88 -29.61 7.97
N SER A 10 5.22 -29.07 9.13
CA SER A 10 4.69 -27.80 9.63
C SER A 10 4.94 -26.72 8.57
N VAL A 11 3.90 -26.35 7.84
CA VAL A 11 3.93 -25.27 6.85
C VAL A 11 4.23 -23.98 7.61
N SER A 12 5.51 -23.60 7.65
CA SER A 12 5.99 -22.33 8.15
C SER A 12 5.34 -21.21 7.33
N HIS A 13 4.29 -20.62 7.89
CA HIS A 13 3.66 -19.46 7.28
C HIS A 13 4.63 -18.28 7.40
N PRO A 14 4.99 -17.59 6.30
CA PRO A 14 5.84 -16.42 6.39
C PRO A 14 5.22 -15.41 7.34
N ALA A 15 5.97 -14.99 8.36
CA ALA A 15 5.48 -14.15 9.44
C ALA A 15 4.88 -12.84 8.92
N ASN A 16 5.47 -12.30 7.85
CA ASN A 16 5.02 -11.11 7.13
C ASN A 16 4.81 -11.43 5.64
N TYR A 17 3.64 -11.06 5.09
CA TYR A 17 3.28 -11.27 3.68
C TYR A 17 2.31 -10.19 3.20
N VAL A 18 2.14 -10.10 1.88
CA VAL A 18 0.98 -9.47 1.21
C VAL A 18 0.26 -10.52 0.37
N VAL A 19 -1.04 -10.39 0.13
CA VAL A 19 -1.75 -11.27 -0.81
C VAL A 19 -1.29 -10.99 -2.24
N GLY A 20 -1.30 -11.99 -3.12
CA GLY A 20 -0.83 -11.85 -4.51
C GLY A 20 -1.31 -10.57 -5.23
N PRO A 21 -2.62 -10.24 -5.21
CA PRO A 21 -3.13 -9.03 -5.87
C PRO A 21 -2.56 -7.69 -5.37
N TYR A 22 -1.91 -7.64 -4.20
CA TYR A 22 -1.27 -6.42 -3.68
C TYR A 22 -0.11 -5.91 -4.53
N ILE A 23 0.42 -6.72 -5.46
CA ILE A 23 1.46 -6.27 -6.39
C ILE A 23 0.92 -5.39 -7.52
N GLN A 24 -0.37 -5.53 -7.85
CA GLN A 24 -0.98 -4.91 -9.02
C GLN A 24 -0.88 -3.37 -9.03
N PRO A 25 -1.08 -2.66 -7.91
CA PRO A 25 -0.89 -1.21 -7.89
C PRO A 25 0.54 -0.78 -8.27
N VAL A 26 1.56 -1.55 -7.88
CA VAL A 26 2.96 -1.28 -8.24
C VAL A 26 3.16 -1.49 -9.73
N LEU A 27 2.61 -2.59 -10.28
CA LEU A 27 2.68 -2.88 -11.72
C LEU A 27 1.98 -1.79 -12.54
N LEU A 28 0.78 -1.36 -12.14
CA LEU A 28 0.05 -0.30 -12.82
C LEU A 28 0.83 1.02 -12.82
N ALA A 29 1.32 1.45 -11.66
CA ALA A 29 2.10 2.67 -11.53
C ALA A 29 3.42 2.62 -12.34
N TYR A 30 4.01 1.44 -12.47
CA TYR A 30 5.21 1.23 -13.27
C TYR A 30 4.93 1.24 -14.78
N LEU A 31 3.91 0.49 -15.22
CA LEU A 31 3.55 0.34 -16.63
C LEU A 31 2.97 1.64 -17.22
N GLN A 32 2.18 2.40 -16.45
CA GLN A 32 1.65 3.71 -16.87
C GLN A 32 2.73 4.74 -17.20
N GLN A 33 3.94 4.56 -16.66
CA GLN A 33 5.10 5.41 -16.93
C GLN A 33 6.00 4.88 -18.05
N GLY A 34 5.52 3.90 -18.82
CA GLY A 34 6.28 3.28 -19.91
C GLY A 34 7.24 2.18 -19.48
N GLY A 35 7.16 1.74 -18.21
CA GLY A 35 7.92 0.59 -17.73
C GLY A 35 7.62 -0.69 -18.51
N ARG A 36 8.60 -1.56 -18.64
CA ARG A 36 8.45 -2.88 -19.30
C ARG A 36 8.38 -3.99 -18.27
N LEU A 37 7.34 -4.83 -18.35
CA LEU A 37 7.08 -5.90 -17.37
C LEU A 37 8.28 -6.84 -17.19
N SER A 38 8.87 -7.30 -18.30
CA SER A 38 10.02 -8.21 -18.29
C SER A 38 11.25 -7.59 -17.61
N ALA A 39 11.52 -6.31 -17.86
CA ALA A 39 12.63 -5.60 -17.23
C ALA A 39 12.44 -5.50 -15.71
N LEU A 40 11.20 -5.32 -15.25
CA LEU A 40 10.88 -5.32 -13.83
C LEU A 40 10.98 -6.73 -13.22
N ALA A 41 10.58 -7.77 -13.95
CA ALA A 41 10.74 -9.16 -13.53
C ALA A 41 12.21 -9.52 -13.31
N ASP A 42 13.06 -9.21 -14.29
CA ASP A 42 14.50 -9.40 -14.21
C ASP A 42 15.10 -8.63 -13.01
N ALA A 43 14.77 -7.35 -12.87
CA ALA A 43 15.28 -6.50 -11.79
C ALA A 43 14.76 -6.90 -10.39
N ALA A 44 13.56 -7.50 -10.30
CA ALA A 44 13.02 -8.04 -9.06
C ALA A 44 13.44 -9.51 -8.82
N SER A 45 14.21 -10.11 -9.74
CA SER A 45 14.64 -11.51 -9.68
C SER A 45 13.46 -12.48 -9.52
N VAL A 46 12.39 -12.23 -10.28
CA VAL A 46 11.21 -13.10 -10.37
C VAL A 46 10.91 -13.39 -11.84
N THR A 47 10.05 -14.36 -12.11
CA THR A 47 9.67 -14.68 -13.50
C THR A 47 8.55 -13.77 -14.00
N ASP A 48 8.43 -13.63 -15.33
CA ASP A 48 7.27 -12.97 -15.94
C ASP A 48 5.94 -13.60 -15.48
N LEU A 49 5.92 -14.92 -15.31
CA LEU A 49 4.76 -15.64 -14.81
C LEU A 49 4.40 -15.24 -13.37
N TRP A 50 5.39 -14.97 -12.51
CA TRP A 50 5.15 -14.47 -11.16
C TRP A 50 4.47 -13.08 -11.19
N MET A 51 4.82 -12.23 -12.16
CA MET A 51 4.19 -10.91 -12.30
C MET A 51 2.75 -11.00 -12.78
N ILE A 52 2.46 -11.91 -13.71
CA ILE A 52 1.12 -12.09 -14.29
C ILE A 52 0.20 -12.88 -13.35
N ASN A 53 0.77 -13.86 -12.65
CA ASN A 53 0.06 -14.77 -11.75
C ASN A 53 0.86 -14.93 -10.44
N PRO A 54 0.83 -13.93 -9.55
CA PRO A 54 1.59 -13.96 -8.32
C PRO A 54 1.09 -15.07 -7.38
N PRO A 55 1.97 -15.59 -6.52
CA PRO A 55 1.55 -16.55 -5.51
C PRO A 55 0.47 -15.95 -4.61
N LYS A 56 -0.40 -16.80 -4.03
CA LYS A 56 -1.47 -16.36 -3.13
C LYS A 56 -0.96 -15.46 -2.00
N LYS A 57 0.24 -15.73 -1.50
CA LYS A 57 0.98 -14.90 -0.56
C LYS A 57 2.34 -14.61 -1.14
N VAL A 58 2.64 -13.33 -1.32
CA VAL A 58 3.95 -12.81 -1.67
C VAL A 58 4.66 -12.46 -0.36
N ILE A 59 5.88 -12.96 -0.19
CA ILE A 59 6.67 -12.63 1.01
C ILE A 59 7.12 -11.17 0.93
N VAL A 60 7.25 -10.52 2.09
CA VAL A 60 7.49 -9.08 2.14
C VAL A 60 8.78 -8.65 1.44
N ASP A 61 9.83 -9.47 1.48
CA ASP A 61 11.10 -9.15 0.80
C ASP A 61 10.97 -9.10 -0.73
N GLU A 62 10.16 -9.99 -1.33
CA GLU A 62 9.85 -9.96 -2.76
C GLU A 62 9.05 -8.70 -3.11
N TYR A 63 8.06 -8.37 -2.28
CA TYR A 63 7.25 -7.17 -2.44
C TYR A 63 8.08 -5.88 -2.34
N PHE A 64 9.02 -5.82 -1.38
CA PHE A 64 9.92 -4.69 -1.24
C PHE A 64 10.90 -4.59 -2.39
N ARG A 65 11.42 -5.71 -2.88
CA ARG A 65 12.30 -5.72 -4.04
C ARG A 65 11.56 -5.21 -5.27
N LEU A 66 10.31 -5.63 -5.48
CA LEU A 66 9.46 -5.10 -6.55
C LEU A 66 9.34 -3.57 -6.52
N PHE A 67 9.06 -2.98 -5.36
CA PHE A 67 8.97 -1.52 -5.19
C PHE A 67 10.28 -0.82 -5.54
N LEU A 68 11.39 -1.31 -5.01
CA LEU A 68 12.70 -0.70 -5.21
C LEU A 68 13.13 -0.82 -6.67
N SER A 69 13.02 -2.00 -7.26
CA SER A 69 13.38 -2.24 -8.65
C SER A 69 12.53 -1.38 -9.60
N ALA A 70 11.24 -1.22 -9.33
CA ALA A 70 10.39 -0.35 -10.15
C ALA A 70 10.77 1.13 -10.02
N SER A 71 11.09 1.61 -8.80
CA SER A 71 11.51 2.99 -8.58
C SER A 71 12.87 3.28 -9.23
N ASP A 72 13.82 2.34 -9.09
CA ASP A 72 15.15 2.43 -9.68
C ASP A 72 15.10 2.41 -11.21
N LEU A 73 14.29 1.54 -11.83
CA LEU A 73 14.18 1.48 -13.29
C LEU A 73 13.55 2.74 -13.89
N LEU A 74 12.59 3.35 -13.21
CA LEU A 74 11.94 4.58 -13.66
C LEU A 74 12.70 5.85 -13.27
N GLN A 75 13.66 5.76 -12.35
CA GLN A 75 14.25 6.92 -11.68
C GLN A 75 13.18 7.86 -11.11
N ASP A 76 12.09 7.26 -10.61
CA ASP A 76 10.92 8.00 -10.11
C ASP A 76 10.84 7.87 -8.59
N PRO A 77 11.23 8.92 -7.85
CA PRO A 77 11.20 8.89 -6.40
C PRO A 77 9.78 8.90 -5.83
N LEU A 78 8.74 9.18 -6.64
CA LEU A 78 7.34 9.29 -6.20
C LEU A 78 6.53 8.03 -6.50
N LEU A 79 7.20 6.96 -6.92
CA LEU A 79 6.53 5.72 -7.30
C LEU A 79 5.64 5.19 -6.17
N GLY A 80 6.02 5.39 -4.90
CA GLY A 80 5.20 5.04 -3.74
C GLY A 80 3.83 5.71 -3.79
N ILE A 81 3.80 7.02 -3.99
CA ILE A 81 2.56 7.80 -4.09
C ILE A 81 1.71 7.33 -5.26
N LYS A 82 2.31 7.20 -6.45
CA LYS A 82 1.62 6.74 -7.67
C LYS A 82 1.07 5.32 -7.54
N THR A 83 1.78 4.46 -6.81
CA THR A 83 1.32 3.12 -6.46
C THR A 83 0.05 3.20 -5.61
N GLY A 84 0.04 4.04 -4.57
CA GLY A 84 -1.15 4.23 -3.75
C GLY A 84 -2.34 4.83 -4.51
N GLN A 85 -2.10 5.73 -5.45
CA GLN A 85 -3.15 6.27 -6.34
C GLN A 85 -3.76 5.20 -7.26
N ASN A 86 -3.04 4.12 -7.53
CA ASN A 86 -3.50 2.94 -8.25
C ASN A 86 -3.95 1.79 -7.31
N ALA A 87 -4.04 2.04 -6.00
CA ALA A 87 -4.58 1.08 -5.04
C ALA A 87 -6.12 1.03 -5.18
N GLY A 88 -6.57 0.50 -6.32
CA GLY A 88 -7.96 0.37 -6.70
C GLY A 88 -8.61 -0.89 -6.12
N LEU A 89 -9.94 -0.79 -5.97
CA LEU A 89 -10.80 -1.82 -5.37
C LEU A 89 -11.11 -3.00 -6.28
N GLU A 90 -10.86 -2.83 -7.57
CA GLU A 90 -11.03 -3.84 -8.62
C GLU A 90 -10.04 -4.99 -8.48
N ASN A 91 -8.94 -4.78 -7.75
CA ASN A 91 -7.89 -5.78 -7.52
C ASN A 91 -8.24 -6.78 -6.41
N PHE A 92 -9.43 -6.64 -5.79
CA PHE A 92 -9.83 -7.42 -4.62
C PHE A 92 -11.25 -7.93 -4.77
N ASP A 93 -11.53 -8.88 -5.64
CA ASP A 93 -12.90 -9.39 -5.92
C ASP A 93 -13.79 -9.63 -4.68
N VAL A 94 -13.22 -10.14 -3.59
CA VAL A 94 -13.94 -10.36 -2.32
C VAL A 94 -14.09 -9.08 -1.49
N LEU A 95 -13.09 -8.19 -1.48
CA LEU A 95 -13.18 -6.92 -0.77
C LEU A 95 -14.02 -5.90 -1.53
N GLY A 96 -14.06 -5.94 -2.87
CA GLY A 96 -14.87 -5.06 -3.70
C GLY A 96 -16.37 -5.20 -3.36
N GLN A 97 -16.86 -6.43 -3.18
CA GLN A 97 -18.23 -6.68 -2.72
C GLN A 97 -18.45 -6.24 -1.27
N ALA A 98 -17.50 -6.54 -0.37
CA ALA A 98 -17.57 -6.07 1.01
C ALA A 98 -17.62 -4.53 1.07
N LEU A 99 -16.90 -3.85 0.19
CA LEU A 99 -16.80 -2.40 0.15
C LEU A 99 -18.00 -1.73 -0.52
N ALA A 100 -18.56 -2.33 -1.57
CA ALA A 100 -19.86 -1.90 -2.11
C ALA A 100 -20.94 -1.93 -1.03
N ASN A 101 -20.94 -3.00 -0.21
CA ASN A 101 -21.81 -3.10 0.95
C ASN A 101 -21.49 -2.06 2.03
N ILE A 102 -20.21 -1.81 2.32
CA ILE A 102 -19.79 -0.79 3.28
C ILE A 102 -20.22 0.60 2.82
N ARG A 103 -20.06 0.93 1.54
CA ARG A 103 -20.50 2.20 0.95
C ARG A 103 -22.02 2.36 1.06
N ALA A 104 -22.78 1.31 0.78
CA ALA A 104 -24.24 1.34 0.87
C ALA A 104 -24.76 1.47 2.32
N LYS A 105 -24.00 0.97 3.31
CA LYS A 105 -24.44 0.88 4.72
C LYS A 105 -23.78 1.90 5.66
N SER A 106 -22.72 2.58 5.24
CA SER A 106 -21.98 3.48 6.11
C SER A 106 -22.57 4.88 6.11
N LEU A 107 -22.89 5.36 7.31
CA LEU A 107 -23.44 6.70 7.52
C LEU A 107 -22.37 7.80 7.48
N THR A 108 -21.09 7.45 7.65
CA THR A 108 -19.97 8.40 7.67
C THR A 108 -18.71 7.78 7.03
N LEU A 109 -17.82 8.63 6.51
CA LEU A 109 -16.51 8.20 5.98
C LEU A 109 -15.69 7.44 7.04
N ARG A 110 -15.68 7.92 8.29
CA ARG A 110 -14.99 7.24 9.40
C ARG A 110 -15.48 5.80 9.57
N HIS A 111 -16.79 5.58 9.55
CA HIS A 111 -17.36 4.24 9.66
C HIS A 111 -16.92 3.36 8.48
N ALA A 112 -16.92 3.89 7.26
CA ALA A 112 -16.49 3.14 6.09
C ALA A 112 -15.00 2.74 6.17
N LEU A 113 -14.11 3.67 6.54
CA LEU A 113 -12.68 3.40 6.70
C LEU A 113 -12.38 2.43 7.86
N GLN A 114 -13.15 2.49 8.95
CA GLN A 114 -13.01 1.50 10.03
C GLN A 114 -13.30 0.07 9.55
N GLN A 115 -14.31 -0.10 8.68
CA GLN A 115 -14.63 -1.40 8.09
C GLN A 115 -13.52 -1.86 7.14
N VAL A 116 -12.93 -0.95 6.34
CA VAL A 116 -11.74 -1.26 5.52
C VAL A 116 -10.60 -1.79 6.38
N MET A 117 -10.27 -1.10 7.48
CA MET A 117 -9.15 -1.47 8.34
C MET A 117 -9.35 -2.79 9.05
N ALA A 118 -10.59 -3.20 9.32
CA ALA A 118 -10.87 -4.54 9.85
C ALA A 118 -10.42 -5.65 8.87
N LEU A 119 -10.36 -5.34 7.57
CA LEU A 119 -9.95 -6.27 6.51
C LEU A 119 -8.44 -6.23 6.23
N GLU A 120 -7.71 -5.25 6.77
CA GLU A 120 -6.28 -5.05 6.58
C GLU A 120 -5.44 -6.30 6.86
N ARG A 121 -5.75 -6.99 7.96
CA ARG A 121 -5.03 -8.21 8.37
C ARG A 121 -5.28 -9.42 7.47
N LEU A 122 -6.34 -9.36 6.64
CA LEU A 122 -6.62 -10.41 5.66
C LEU A 122 -5.71 -10.27 4.44
N VAL A 123 -5.36 -9.03 4.09
CA VAL A 123 -4.62 -8.75 2.87
C VAL A 123 -3.12 -8.60 3.08
N HIS A 124 -2.66 -8.18 4.26
CA HIS A 124 -1.24 -8.08 4.51
C HIS A 124 -0.84 -8.11 5.99
N ARG A 125 0.47 -8.23 6.20
CA ARG A 125 1.16 -8.08 7.48
C ARG A 125 2.31 -7.08 7.41
N LEU A 126 2.02 -5.91 6.84
CA LEU A 126 2.98 -4.81 6.70
C LEU A 126 3.05 -3.89 7.94
N GLY A 127 1.96 -3.76 8.67
CA GLY A 127 1.85 -2.84 9.80
C GLY A 127 0.45 -2.86 10.38
N THR A 128 0.10 -1.79 11.11
CA THR A 128 -1.23 -1.62 11.71
C THR A 128 -1.76 -0.21 11.52
N SER A 129 -3.02 -0.10 11.12
CA SER A 129 -3.74 1.16 10.93
C SER A 129 -4.56 1.55 12.16
N ARG A 130 -4.67 2.87 12.42
CA ARG A 130 -5.60 3.44 13.41
C ARG A 130 -6.31 4.67 12.85
N LEU A 131 -7.54 4.91 13.34
CA LEU A 131 -8.32 6.11 13.03
C LEU A 131 -8.67 6.84 14.31
N GLU A 132 -8.41 8.14 14.30
CA GLU A 132 -8.74 9.07 15.37
C GLU A 132 -9.69 10.15 14.85
N SER A 133 -10.53 10.67 15.75
CA SER A 133 -11.36 11.84 15.47
C SER A 133 -10.59 13.08 15.88
N ASP A 134 -10.56 14.08 15.01
CA ASP A 134 -9.82 15.32 15.25
C ASP A 134 -10.67 16.54 14.86
N GLY A 135 -11.45 17.07 15.80
CA GLY A 135 -12.20 18.32 15.59
C GLY A 135 -13.17 18.31 14.39
N GLY A 136 -13.73 17.15 14.03
CA GLY A 136 -14.58 16.97 12.84
C GLY A 136 -13.84 16.39 11.63
N ASN A 137 -12.52 16.32 11.69
CA ASN A 137 -11.67 15.62 10.73
C ASN A 137 -11.43 14.16 11.14
N VAL A 138 -10.95 13.39 10.19
CA VAL A 138 -10.50 12.02 10.38
C VAL A 138 -8.98 12.00 10.27
N ARG A 139 -8.31 11.52 11.32
CA ARG A 139 -6.86 11.31 11.32
C ARG A 139 -6.57 9.83 11.13
N PHE A 140 -5.84 9.51 10.07
CA PHE A 140 -5.35 8.15 9.80
C PHE A 140 -3.90 8.03 10.23
N LEU A 141 -3.60 7.01 11.03
CA LEU A 141 -2.26 6.70 11.49
C LEU A 141 -1.87 5.31 11.00
N TRP A 142 -0.71 5.22 10.35
CA TRP A 142 -0.13 3.96 9.91
C TRP A 142 1.20 3.70 10.60
N ARG A 143 1.33 2.52 11.21
CA ARG A 143 2.59 2.08 11.83
C ARG A 143 3.14 0.88 11.08
N ALA A 144 4.20 1.09 10.31
CA ALA A 144 4.92 0.04 9.60
C ALA A 144 5.77 -0.83 10.55
N ASN A 145 5.86 -2.13 10.26
CA ASN A 145 6.71 -3.08 10.99
C ASN A 145 8.18 -3.07 10.51
N PHE A 146 8.52 -2.23 9.53
CA PHE A 146 9.77 -2.27 8.77
C PHE A 146 10.37 -0.86 8.59
N GLN A 147 10.23 0.02 9.58
CA GLN A 147 10.63 1.44 9.46
C GLN A 147 12.10 1.66 9.04
N GLN A 148 12.99 0.71 9.33
CA GLN A 148 14.42 0.77 8.98
C GLN A 148 14.75 0.22 7.58
N HIS A 149 13.78 -0.40 6.89
CA HIS A 149 14.01 -1.01 5.59
C HIS A 149 14.08 0.05 4.48
N LYS A 150 14.95 -0.14 3.47
CA LYS A 150 15.11 0.81 2.34
C LYS A 150 13.82 1.08 1.55
N ALA A 151 12.94 0.09 1.45
CA ALA A 151 11.63 0.24 0.80
C ALA A 151 10.58 0.96 1.67
N ALA A 152 10.87 1.22 2.95
CA ALA A 152 9.89 1.72 3.91
C ALA A 152 9.24 3.03 3.46
N ARG A 153 10.02 3.93 2.86
CA ARG A 153 9.51 5.18 2.29
C ARG A 153 8.44 4.92 1.24
N LEU A 154 8.78 4.20 0.16
CA LEU A 154 7.87 3.94 -0.97
C LEU A 154 6.58 3.25 -0.51
N VAL A 155 6.71 2.27 0.40
CA VAL A 155 5.57 1.52 0.91
C VAL A 155 4.70 2.40 1.82
N CYS A 156 5.28 3.18 2.73
CA CYS A 156 4.52 4.10 3.57
C CYS A 156 3.78 5.16 2.74
N GLU A 157 4.46 5.74 1.74
CA GLU A 157 3.84 6.68 0.79
C GLU A 157 2.68 6.02 0.05
N SER A 158 2.82 4.76 -0.39
CA SER A 158 1.74 4.03 -1.06
C SER A 158 0.54 3.75 -0.16
N VAL A 159 0.76 3.46 1.13
CA VAL A 159 -0.33 3.20 2.07
C VAL A 159 -1.12 4.48 2.32
N LEU A 160 -0.44 5.61 2.53
CA LEU A 160 -1.10 6.89 2.74
C LEU A 160 -1.83 7.38 1.49
N ALA A 161 -1.23 7.25 0.31
CA ALA A 161 -1.91 7.61 -0.94
C ALA A 161 -3.09 6.66 -1.23
N GLY A 162 -2.94 5.37 -0.91
CA GLY A 162 -3.99 4.36 -1.08
C GLY A 162 -5.20 4.60 -0.20
N ILE A 163 -5.02 4.97 1.08
CA ILE A 163 -6.16 5.26 1.95
C ILE A 163 -6.90 6.54 1.53
N ILE A 164 -6.20 7.55 1.02
CA ILE A 164 -6.81 8.76 0.45
C ILE A 164 -7.63 8.39 -0.78
N HIS A 165 -7.03 7.67 -1.73
CA HIS A 165 -7.72 7.21 -2.94
C HIS A 165 -8.96 6.39 -2.59
N LEU A 166 -8.85 5.48 -1.62
CA LEU A 166 -9.96 4.68 -1.14
C LEU A 166 -11.07 5.51 -0.49
N ALA A 167 -10.72 6.51 0.32
CA ALA A 167 -11.70 7.43 0.90
C ALA A 167 -12.48 8.20 -0.18
N GLU A 168 -11.81 8.60 -1.26
CA GLU A 168 -12.46 9.23 -2.41
C GLU A 168 -13.41 8.27 -3.13
N GLN A 169 -12.98 7.03 -3.37
CA GLN A 169 -13.82 5.99 -3.99
C GLN A 169 -15.08 5.68 -3.16
N LEU A 170 -14.93 5.58 -1.85
CA LEU A 170 -16.04 5.30 -0.94
C LEU A 170 -17.06 6.45 -0.89
N THR A 171 -16.59 7.69 -1.00
CA THR A 171 -17.45 8.89 -0.92
C THR A 171 -17.94 9.39 -2.26
N GLY A 172 -17.32 8.97 -3.36
CA GLY A 172 -17.61 9.44 -4.72
C GLY A 172 -17.20 10.90 -4.96
N ARG A 173 -16.30 11.46 -4.14
CA ARG A 173 -15.80 12.84 -4.27
C ARG A 173 -14.37 12.96 -3.77
N LEU A 174 -13.69 14.03 -4.16
CA LEU A 174 -12.38 14.36 -3.61
C LEU A 174 -12.49 14.66 -2.12
N ILE A 175 -11.53 14.16 -1.33
CA ILE A 175 -11.43 14.42 0.11
C ILE A 175 -10.32 15.44 0.32
N PRO A 176 -10.59 16.59 0.97
CA PRO A 176 -9.56 17.57 1.25
C PRO A 176 -8.56 16.99 2.26
N VAL A 177 -7.31 16.80 1.84
CA VAL A 177 -6.24 16.30 2.70
C VAL A 177 -5.61 17.51 3.42
N MET A 178 -5.80 17.53 4.74
CA MET A 178 -5.35 18.62 5.60
C MET A 178 -3.87 18.56 5.88
N GLU A 179 -3.30 17.39 6.14
CA GLU A 179 -1.88 17.20 6.41
C GLU A 179 -1.46 15.76 6.09
N VAL A 180 -0.22 15.57 5.64
CA VAL A 180 0.40 14.24 5.50
C VAL A 180 1.77 14.25 6.13
N CYS A 181 1.98 13.37 7.11
CA CYS A 181 3.19 13.30 7.90
C CYS A 181 3.87 11.94 7.72
N PHE A 182 5.20 11.97 7.63
CA PHE A 182 6.03 10.78 7.46
C PHE A 182 6.99 10.61 8.63
N VAL A 183 7.26 9.37 9.01
CA VAL A 183 8.31 9.05 9.99
C VAL A 183 9.69 9.06 9.34
N HIS A 184 9.77 8.80 8.03
CA HIS A 184 11.03 8.83 7.32
C HIS A 184 11.53 10.27 7.15
N ALA A 185 12.85 10.42 7.11
CA ALA A 185 13.48 11.69 6.80
C ALA A 185 12.99 12.25 5.45
N ARG A 186 13.05 13.57 5.32
CA ARG A 186 12.83 14.26 4.05
C ARG A 186 13.85 13.75 3.02
N PRO A 187 13.42 13.25 1.85
CA PRO A 187 14.33 12.88 0.76
C PRO A 187 15.18 14.08 0.30
N ALA A 188 16.40 13.83 -0.18
CA ALA A 188 17.29 14.88 -0.64
C ALA A 188 16.73 15.64 -1.87
N ASP A 189 15.94 14.94 -2.68
CA ASP A 189 15.25 15.41 -3.88
C ASP A 189 13.79 15.83 -3.60
N TYR A 190 13.43 16.04 -2.33
CA TYR A 190 12.08 16.42 -1.95
C TYR A 190 11.65 17.75 -2.58
N GLN A 191 10.53 17.70 -3.30
CA GLN A 191 9.83 18.87 -3.84
C GLN A 191 8.44 18.96 -3.23
N ALA A 192 8.19 20.04 -2.47
CA ALA A 192 6.96 20.21 -1.71
C ALA A 192 5.71 20.20 -2.60
N GLU A 193 5.73 20.90 -3.73
CA GLU A 193 4.61 20.97 -4.67
C GLU A 193 4.28 19.59 -5.24
N THR A 194 5.30 18.81 -5.58
CA THR A 194 5.14 17.48 -6.16
C THR A 194 4.53 16.49 -5.16
N TYR A 195 4.94 16.56 -3.90
CA TYR A 195 4.32 15.79 -2.83
C TYR A 195 2.88 16.24 -2.55
N GLN A 196 2.62 17.54 -2.52
CA GLN A 196 1.28 18.09 -2.33
C GLN A 196 0.34 17.66 -3.46
N GLN A 197 0.78 17.72 -4.71
CA GLN A 197 0.04 17.23 -5.87
C GLN A 197 -0.21 15.73 -5.79
N GLY A 198 0.82 14.95 -5.43
CA GLY A 198 0.71 13.51 -5.27
C GLY A 198 -0.30 13.07 -4.21
N PHE A 199 -0.34 13.75 -3.07
CA PHE A 199 -1.32 13.49 -2.00
C PHE A 199 -2.62 14.28 -2.14
N ARG A 200 -2.72 15.15 -3.14
CA ARG A 200 -3.83 16.12 -3.29
C ARG A 200 -4.07 16.93 -2.00
N ALA A 201 -2.99 17.27 -1.31
CA ALA A 201 -2.99 18.03 -0.08
C ALA A 201 -3.08 19.53 -0.36
N SER A 202 -3.64 20.28 0.59
CA SER A 202 -3.67 21.75 0.49
C SER A 202 -2.25 22.32 0.51
N ALA A 203 -2.04 23.47 -0.15
CA ALA A 203 -0.74 24.12 -0.19
C ALA A 203 -0.21 24.37 1.24
N GLY A 204 0.96 23.81 1.57
CA GLY A 204 1.64 23.97 2.86
C GLY A 204 1.60 22.78 3.82
N SER A 205 0.90 21.68 3.49
CA SER A 205 0.59 20.65 4.50
C SER A 205 1.14 19.22 4.25
N ALA A 206 1.88 19.01 3.17
CA ALA A 206 2.65 17.78 3.00
C ALA A 206 4.06 17.97 3.59
N ASN A 207 4.17 18.08 4.92
CA ASN A 207 5.48 18.19 5.57
C ASN A 207 5.95 16.81 6.06
N PRO A 208 7.12 16.30 5.63
CA PRO A 208 7.78 15.24 6.37
C PRO A 208 8.12 15.81 7.76
N ILE A 209 7.37 15.42 8.78
CA ILE A 209 7.71 15.74 10.16
C ILE A 209 8.99 14.96 10.47
N THR A 210 10.07 15.65 10.81
CA THR A 210 11.20 15.03 11.49
C THR A 210 10.67 14.39 12.76
N ALA A 211 10.64 13.05 12.81
CA ALA A 211 10.36 12.33 14.03
C ALA A 211 11.36 12.81 15.11
N SER A 212 10.85 13.46 16.14
CA SER A 212 11.54 13.71 17.40
C SER A 212 11.63 12.43 18.22
#